data_AF-A0A7C1KZN9-F1
#
_entry.id   AF-A0A7C1KZN9-F1
#
_cell.length_a   1.000
_cell.length_b   1.000
_cell.length_c   1.000
_cell.angle_alpha   90.00
_cell.angle_beta   90.00
_cell.angle_gamma   90.00
#
_symmetry.space_group_name_H-M   'P 1'
#
loop_
_entity.id
_entity.type
_entity.pdbx_description
1 polymer ?
#
loop_
_entity_poly.entity_id
_entity_poly.type
_entity_poly.pdbx_seq_one_letter_code
_entity_poly.pdbx_strand_id
1 'polypeptide(L)'
;IQPAIIALSNRVDFDGLNEYVNIYNFVGTPGTTPSTYGFLTAAATRLDNEAIIRKGRVGVLSPKAHWSMADGELKAVFQQNIVDKMLRAGFIGTFALMDFFMDQNVRTHTVGTRTSDTGAVATTSSEGDTTIALKDFTSGDQILKGDIITIQSVAGVNPVSGGVWEGSEPRQFVATADLTIGAGGTGTLSISPKIYSSAANEDFLPIQTVNDLPAANDVVTIVTGDSGTSHSQNLFFHQNAFAMTMVPFARPMSAGQSVMWGQATDEDLGLSITVSTDWDSSAFQENTRIDILYGWDTTQPEYAVRGTG
;
A
#
# COMPACT_ATOMS: atom_id res chain seq x y z
N ILE A 1 24.72 -10.51 18.74
CA ILE A 1 23.65 -11.18 17.94
C ILE A 1 22.34 -10.40 17.98
N GLN A 2 21.78 -10.09 19.16
CA GLN A 2 20.50 -9.36 19.29
C GLN A 2 20.38 -8.08 18.43
N PRO A 3 21.34 -7.13 18.39
CA PRO A 3 21.22 -5.94 17.54
C PRO A 3 21.24 -6.25 16.04
N ALA A 4 21.95 -7.30 15.62
CA ALA A 4 22.00 -7.72 14.22
C ALA A 4 20.66 -8.34 13.77
N ILE A 5 20.01 -9.10 14.66
CA ILE A 5 18.66 -9.64 14.41
C ILE A 5 17.64 -8.50 14.31
N ILE A 6 17.73 -7.48 15.16
CA ILE A 6 16.85 -6.29 15.09
C ILE A 6 17.03 -5.58 13.74
N ALA A 7 18.26 -5.39 13.26
CA ALA A 7 18.51 -4.76 11.98
C ALA A 7 17.92 -5.56 10.80
N LEU A 8 18.01 -6.89 10.84
CA LEU A 8 17.38 -7.77 9.84
C LEU A 8 15.86 -7.69 9.89
N SER A 9 15.26 -7.73 11.08
CA SER A 9 13.81 -7.58 11.25
C SER A 9 13.33 -6.24 10.74
N ASN A 10 14.07 -5.16 11.01
CA ASN A 10 13.75 -3.82 10.54
C ASN A 10 13.76 -3.76 9.01
N ARG A 11 14.66 -4.51 8.36
CA ARG A 11 14.72 -4.56 6.89
C ARG A 11 13.52 -5.29 6.28
N VAL A 12 13.10 -6.40 6.88
CA VAL A 12 11.91 -7.16 6.44
C VAL A 12 10.66 -6.27 6.52
N ASP A 13 10.48 -5.56 7.63
CA ASP A 13 9.36 -4.65 7.82
C ASP A 13 9.40 -3.46 6.84
N PHE A 14 10.58 -2.85 6.69
CA PHE A 14 10.82 -1.78 5.73
C PHE A 14 10.43 -2.19 4.30
N ASP A 15 10.78 -3.40 3.85
CA ASP A 15 10.41 -3.89 2.53
C ASP A 15 8.91 -4.22 2.42
N GLY A 16 8.27 -4.73 3.48
CA GLY A 16 6.82 -4.96 3.50
C GLY A 16 6.01 -3.66 3.39
N LEU A 17 6.40 -2.61 4.12
CA LEU A 17 5.77 -1.30 4.01
C LEU A 17 6.03 -0.62 2.65
N ASN A 18 7.04 -1.06 1.89
CA ASN A 18 7.32 -0.54 0.54
C ASN A 18 6.30 -1.02 -0.51
N GLU A 19 5.53 -2.06 -0.21
CA GLU A 19 4.45 -2.57 -1.07
C GLU A 19 3.28 -1.59 -1.22
N TYR A 20 3.25 -0.49 -0.44
CA TYR A 20 2.24 0.57 -0.56
C TYR A 20 2.06 1.11 -1.99
N VAL A 21 3.15 1.04 -2.79
CA VAL A 21 3.20 1.51 -4.17
C VAL A 21 2.26 0.73 -5.09
N ASN A 22 1.91 -0.50 -4.73
CA ASN A 22 1.02 -1.36 -5.52
C ASN A 22 -0.47 -1.17 -5.18
N ILE A 23 -0.78 -0.42 -4.12
CA ILE A 23 -2.14 -0.18 -3.66
C ILE A 23 -2.74 1.00 -4.42
N TYR A 24 -3.91 0.77 -5.02
CA TYR A 24 -4.62 1.76 -5.81
C TYR A 24 -5.71 2.52 -5.03
N ASN A 25 -6.20 1.98 -3.92
CA ASN A 25 -7.18 2.69 -3.09
C ASN A 25 -6.49 3.71 -2.19
N PHE A 26 -6.99 4.95 -2.21
CA PHE A 26 -6.39 6.09 -1.54
C PHE A 26 -7.43 7.03 -0.93
N VAL A 27 -7.15 7.45 0.30
CA VAL A 27 -7.99 8.35 1.08
C VAL A 27 -7.19 9.47 1.73
N GLY A 28 -7.90 10.55 2.05
CA GLY A 28 -7.33 11.72 2.69
C GLY A 28 -6.84 12.79 1.71
N THR A 29 -6.34 13.89 2.27
CA THR A 29 -5.87 15.04 1.51
C THR A 29 -4.34 15.10 1.64
N PRO A 30 -3.60 14.95 0.53
CA PRO A 30 -2.15 15.12 0.52
C PRO A 30 -1.73 16.42 1.22
N GLY A 31 -0.72 16.34 2.09
CA GLY A 31 -0.14 17.48 2.80
C GLY A 31 -0.89 17.98 4.05
N THR A 32 -2.02 17.39 4.42
CA THR A 32 -2.76 17.72 5.65
C THR A 32 -2.75 16.61 6.69
N THR A 33 -1.90 16.70 7.72
CA THR A 33 -1.74 15.62 8.72
C THR A 33 -3.09 15.21 9.33
N PRO A 34 -3.47 13.91 9.32
CA PRO A 34 -4.80 13.49 9.75
C PRO A 34 -4.96 13.74 11.24
N SER A 35 -6.08 14.35 11.62
CA SER A 35 -6.38 14.70 13.02
C SER A 35 -7.84 14.43 13.39
N THR A 36 -8.62 13.79 12.51
CA THR A 36 -10.06 13.60 12.70
C THR A 36 -10.52 12.18 12.39
N TYR A 37 -11.57 11.76 13.08
CA TYR A 37 -12.26 10.49 12.88
C TYR A 37 -12.74 10.28 11.44
N GLY A 38 -13.04 11.38 10.74
CA GLY A 38 -13.48 11.38 9.34
C GLY A 38 -12.50 10.65 8.41
N PHE A 39 -11.20 10.76 8.68
CA PHE A 39 -10.17 10.05 7.91
C PHE A 39 -10.25 8.52 8.10
N LEU A 40 -10.46 8.06 9.33
CA LEU A 40 -10.64 6.63 9.63
C LEU A 40 -11.90 6.07 9.01
N THR A 41 -13.01 6.82 9.09
CA THR A 41 -14.26 6.39 8.47
C THR A 41 -14.16 6.39 6.96
N ALA A 42 -13.43 7.32 6.34
CA ALA A 42 -13.20 7.31 4.89
C ALA A 42 -12.42 6.06 4.45
N ALA A 43 -11.37 5.68 5.19
CA ALA A 43 -10.63 4.44 4.95
C ALA A 43 -11.54 3.21 5.10
N ALA A 44 -12.35 3.16 6.16
CA ALA A 44 -13.29 2.06 6.40
C ALA A 44 -14.40 1.99 5.34
N THR A 45 -14.94 3.13 4.89
CA THR A 45 -15.93 3.20 3.81
C THR A 45 -15.33 2.69 2.49
N ARG A 46 -14.09 3.05 2.16
CA ARG A 46 -13.42 2.50 0.97
C ARG A 46 -13.24 0.99 1.05
N LEU A 47 -12.84 0.46 2.21
CA LEU A 47 -12.75 -0.99 2.41
C LEU A 47 -14.14 -1.68 2.33
N ASP A 48 -15.20 -1.04 2.81
CA ASP A 48 -16.57 -1.55 2.71
C ASP A 48 -17.09 -1.50 1.27
N ASN A 49 -16.73 -0.48 0.48
CA ASN A 49 -17.10 -0.36 -0.94
C ASN A 49 -16.49 -1.47 -1.81
N GLU A 50 -15.30 -1.95 -1.46
CA GLU A 50 -14.66 -3.12 -2.08
C GLU A 50 -15.15 -4.46 -1.48
N ALA A 51 -16.21 -4.44 -0.66
CA ALA A 51 -16.87 -5.61 -0.07
C ALA A 51 -15.96 -6.48 0.81
N ILE A 52 -14.96 -5.88 1.47
CA ILE A 52 -13.98 -6.61 2.28
C ILE A 52 -14.59 -7.02 3.62
N ILE A 53 -14.19 -8.18 4.14
CA ILE A 53 -14.60 -8.65 5.46
C ILE A 53 -14.19 -7.63 6.54
N ARG A 54 -15.11 -7.33 7.46
CA ARG A 54 -14.90 -6.34 8.53
C ARG A 54 -13.96 -6.82 9.63
N LYS A 55 -13.89 -8.12 9.86
CA LYS A 55 -13.03 -8.74 10.86
C LYS A 55 -11.59 -8.80 10.34
N GLY A 56 -10.61 -8.48 11.18
CA GLY A 56 -9.18 -8.63 10.85
C GLY A 56 -8.59 -7.48 10.02
N ARG A 57 -9.22 -6.30 10.07
CA ARG A 57 -8.67 -5.09 9.46
C ARG A 57 -7.66 -4.44 10.40
N VAL A 58 -6.53 -4.03 9.84
CA VAL A 58 -5.39 -3.45 10.54
C VAL A 58 -5.05 -2.10 9.91
N GLY A 59 -4.77 -1.10 10.74
CA GLY A 59 -4.26 0.20 10.33
C GLY A 59 -2.85 0.43 10.88
N VAL A 60 -1.89 0.71 10.00
CA VAL A 60 -0.52 1.08 10.36
C VAL A 60 -0.32 2.55 10.06
N LEU A 61 -0.05 3.33 11.12
CA LEU A 61 0.10 4.77 11.07
C LEU A 61 1.54 5.19 11.32
N SER A 62 1.97 6.23 10.61
CA SER A 62 3.22 6.92 10.93
C SER A 62 3.16 7.56 12.33
N PRO A 63 4.29 7.82 13.00
CA PRO A 63 4.27 8.35 14.37
C PRO A 63 3.55 9.70 14.46
N LYS A 64 3.76 10.57 13.47
CA LYS A 64 3.12 11.89 13.42
C LYS A 64 1.60 11.76 13.26
N ALA A 65 1.12 10.90 12.36
CA ALA A 65 -0.30 10.65 12.18
C ALA A 65 -0.92 10.02 13.43
N HIS A 66 -0.26 9.02 14.03
CA HIS A 66 -0.74 8.33 15.22
C HIS A 66 -0.95 9.29 16.40
N TRP A 67 0.03 10.14 16.72
CA TRP A 67 -0.11 11.10 17.83
C TRP A 67 -1.08 12.25 17.53
N SER A 68 -1.16 12.70 16.27
CA SER A 68 -2.15 13.69 15.84
C SER A 68 -3.58 13.17 15.97
N MET A 69 -3.81 11.92 15.59
CA MET A 69 -5.08 11.24 15.75
C MET A 69 -5.41 10.98 17.22
N ALA A 70 -4.40 10.65 18.03
CA ALA A 70 -4.58 10.54 19.46
C ALA A 70 -5.06 11.83 20.10
N ASP A 71 -4.44 12.97 19.75
CA ASP A 71 -4.83 14.29 20.27
C ASP A 71 -6.23 14.72 19.81
N GLY A 72 -6.56 14.52 18.53
CA GLY A 72 -7.86 14.87 17.95
C GLY A 72 -9.02 14.07 18.55
N GLU A 73 -8.87 12.76 18.65
CA GLU A 73 -9.92 11.86 19.14
C GLU A 73 -10.11 11.92 20.66
N LEU A 74 -9.03 12.02 21.45
CA LEU A 74 -9.15 12.14 22.92
C LEU A 74 -9.90 13.41 23.34
N LYS A 75 -9.78 14.50 22.56
CA LYS A 75 -10.47 15.76 22.85
C LYS A 75 -11.97 15.70 22.60
N ALA A 76 -12.42 14.85 21.67
CA ALA A 76 -13.82 14.75 21.28
C ALA A 76 -14.61 13.71 22.10
N VAL A 77 -13.94 12.72 22.72
CA VAL A 77 -14.60 11.65 23.48
C VAL A 77 -14.89 12.08 24.92
N PHE A 78 -16.15 12.42 25.20
CA PHE A 78 -16.62 12.86 26.53
C PHE A 78 -16.87 11.74 27.55
N GLN A 79 -16.30 10.54 27.36
CA GLN A 79 -16.47 9.39 28.26
C GLN A 79 -15.21 9.13 29.09
N GLN A 80 -15.22 9.51 30.38
CA GLN A 80 -14.06 9.44 31.28
C GLN A 80 -13.44 8.02 31.41
N ASN A 81 -14.25 6.96 31.34
CA ASN A 81 -13.77 5.58 31.52
C ASN A 81 -12.98 5.03 30.31
N ILE A 82 -13.29 5.48 29.09
CA ILE A 82 -12.57 5.07 27.88
C ILE A 82 -11.30 5.92 27.75
N VAL A 83 -11.40 7.22 28.05
CA VAL A 83 -10.26 8.14 28.05
C VAL A 83 -9.17 7.67 29.01
N ASP A 84 -9.50 7.22 30.23
CA ASP A 84 -8.48 6.76 31.19
C ASP A 84 -7.67 5.55 30.67
N LYS A 85 -8.31 4.60 29.96
CA LYS A 85 -7.60 3.46 29.34
C LYS A 85 -6.77 3.87 28.13
N MET A 86 -7.30 4.71 27.25
CA MET A 86 -6.58 5.17 26.07
C MET A 86 -5.39 6.08 26.41
N LEU A 87 -5.53 6.91 27.44
CA LEU A 87 -4.52 7.87 27.88
C LEU A 87 -3.40 7.17 28.67
N ARG A 88 -3.71 6.10 29.41
CA ARG A 88 -2.70 5.27 30.12
C ARG A 88 -1.99 4.25 29.22
N ALA A 89 -2.68 3.69 28.23
CA ALA A 89 -2.12 2.67 27.32
C ALA A 89 -1.47 3.25 26.05
N GLY A 90 -1.56 4.58 25.83
CA GLY A 90 -0.94 5.26 24.70
C GLY A 90 -1.62 4.93 23.37
N PHE A 91 -2.86 5.39 23.17
CA PHE A 91 -3.62 5.29 21.91
C PHE A 91 -3.56 3.93 21.19
N ILE A 92 -3.62 2.85 21.97
CA ILE A 92 -3.81 1.49 21.47
C ILE A 92 -5.29 1.15 21.63
N GLY A 93 -5.99 0.90 20.52
CA GLY A 93 -7.39 0.48 20.54
C GLY A 93 -7.95 0.21 19.15
N THR A 94 -9.03 -0.56 19.11
CA THR A 94 -9.80 -0.82 17.89
C THR A 94 -10.74 0.35 17.64
N PHE A 95 -10.53 1.12 16.57
CA PHE A 95 -11.44 2.19 16.12
C PHE A 95 -11.93 1.89 14.71
N ALA A 96 -13.18 2.25 14.40
CA ALA A 96 -13.77 1.99 13.09
C ALA A 96 -13.65 0.53 12.58
N LEU A 97 -13.72 -0.46 13.50
CA LEU A 97 -13.53 -1.89 13.22
C LEU A 97 -12.13 -2.27 12.73
N MET A 98 -11.11 -1.45 13.03
CA MET A 98 -9.72 -1.68 12.68
C MET A 98 -8.81 -1.61 13.90
N ASP A 99 -7.84 -2.50 13.98
CA ASP A 99 -6.79 -2.46 15.01
C ASP A 99 -5.64 -1.57 14.55
N PHE A 100 -5.24 -0.62 15.39
CA PHE A 100 -4.20 0.35 15.04
C PHE A 100 -2.85 0.02 15.64
N PHE A 101 -1.83 0.12 14.78
CA PHE A 101 -0.43 0.03 15.14
C PHE A 101 0.32 1.26 14.64
N MET A 102 1.41 1.60 15.31
CA MET A 102 2.32 2.65 14.90
C MET A 102 3.60 2.00 14.37
N ASP A 103 4.08 2.52 13.24
CA ASP A 103 5.37 2.13 12.70
C ASP A 103 6.19 3.35 12.26
N GLN A 104 7.48 3.38 12.59
CA GLN A 104 8.40 4.44 12.15
C GLN A 104 8.87 4.25 10.70
N ASN A 105 8.76 3.03 10.16
CA ASN A 105 9.20 2.68 8.80
C ASN A 105 8.16 3.00 7.72
N VAL A 106 7.03 3.61 8.09
CA VAL A 106 6.01 4.07 7.14
C VAL A 106 6.63 4.97 6.07
N ARG A 107 6.32 4.67 4.80
CA ARG A 107 7.00 5.31 3.67
C ARG A 107 6.41 6.64 3.29
N THR A 108 7.29 7.50 2.81
CA THR A 108 6.93 8.76 2.18
C THR A 108 6.92 8.54 0.68
N HIS A 109 5.79 8.81 0.04
CA HIS A 109 5.65 8.81 -1.41
C HIS A 109 6.02 10.18 -1.95
N THR A 110 6.90 10.24 -2.94
CA THR A 110 7.23 11.46 -3.67
C THR A 110 6.45 11.47 -4.97
N VAL A 111 5.62 12.50 -5.13
CA VAL A 111 4.77 12.69 -6.29
C VAL A 111 5.60 13.13 -7.49
N GLY A 112 5.26 12.64 -8.69
CA GLY A 112 5.93 13.05 -9.92
C GLY A 112 5.86 14.57 -10.18
N THR A 113 6.85 15.10 -10.91
CA THR A 113 6.91 16.54 -11.22
C THR A 113 6.12 16.83 -12.48
N ARG A 114 5.11 17.70 -12.39
CA ARG A 114 4.23 18.09 -13.49
C ARG A 114 3.81 19.55 -13.43
N THR A 115 3.34 20.06 -14.56
CA THR A 115 2.85 21.45 -14.71
C THR A 115 1.35 21.57 -14.41
N SER A 116 0.57 20.52 -14.71
CA SER A 116 -0.87 20.42 -14.43
C SER A 116 -1.17 19.07 -13.76
N ASP A 117 -2.10 19.06 -12.81
CA ASP A 117 -2.60 17.82 -12.18
C ASP A 117 -3.74 17.17 -12.98
N THR A 118 -4.16 17.82 -14.07
CA THR A 118 -5.19 17.30 -14.98
C THR A 118 -4.64 17.14 -16.39
N GLY A 119 -5.14 16.09 -17.05
CA GLY A 119 -4.99 15.84 -18.48
C GLY A 119 -6.23 15.11 -18.99
N ALA A 120 -6.10 14.39 -20.10
CA ALA A 120 -7.22 13.65 -20.68
C ALA A 120 -6.82 12.30 -21.26
N VAL A 121 -7.80 11.41 -21.41
CA VAL A 121 -7.64 10.15 -22.13
C VAL A 121 -7.52 10.43 -23.63
N ALA A 122 -6.48 9.89 -24.27
CA ALA A 122 -6.20 10.10 -25.68
C ALA A 122 -7.08 9.23 -26.59
N THR A 123 -7.30 7.98 -26.20
CA THR A 123 -8.04 6.97 -26.96
C THR A 123 -8.91 6.16 -26.02
N THR A 124 -10.12 5.81 -26.46
CA THR A 124 -11.01 4.94 -25.69
C THR A 124 -10.32 3.61 -25.36
N SER A 125 -10.39 3.20 -24.10
CA SER A 125 -9.83 1.94 -23.63
C SER A 125 -10.70 0.75 -24.04
N SER A 126 -10.09 -0.43 -24.12
CA SER A 126 -10.75 -1.71 -24.36
C SER A 126 -10.82 -2.54 -23.08
N GLU A 127 -11.69 -3.55 -23.08
CA GLU A 127 -11.80 -4.51 -21.97
C GLU A 127 -10.48 -5.25 -21.73
N GLY A 128 -10.01 -5.27 -20.49
CA GLY A 128 -8.78 -5.93 -20.09
C GLY A 128 -7.50 -5.11 -20.28
N ASP A 129 -7.61 -3.84 -20.68
CA ASP A 129 -6.47 -2.94 -20.80
C ASP A 129 -5.74 -2.76 -19.45
N THR A 130 -4.41 -2.91 -19.50
CA THR A 130 -3.49 -2.59 -18.39
C THR A 130 -2.80 -1.25 -18.60
N THR A 131 -3.19 -0.51 -19.63
CA THR A 131 -2.57 0.76 -20.02
C THR A 131 -3.61 1.79 -20.43
N ILE A 132 -3.36 3.05 -20.10
CA ILE A 132 -4.17 4.19 -20.54
C ILE A 132 -3.31 5.11 -21.40
N ALA A 133 -3.80 5.48 -22.57
CA ALA A 133 -3.20 6.52 -23.37
C ALA A 133 -3.65 7.90 -22.84
N LEU A 134 -2.69 8.73 -22.47
CA LEU A 134 -2.87 10.07 -21.94
C LEU A 134 -2.53 11.12 -23.01
N LYS A 135 -3.20 12.25 -22.93
CA LYS A 135 -2.94 13.48 -23.70
C LYS A 135 -3.20 14.71 -22.83
N ASP A 136 -2.94 15.88 -23.40
CA ASP A 136 -3.18 17.19 -22.79
C ASP A 136 -2.35 17.44 -21.51
N PHE A 137 -1.25 16.68 -21.34
CA PHE A 137 -0.19 16.96 -20.37
C PHE A 137 0.92 17.81 -21.00
N THR A 138 1.81 18.36 -20.18
CA THR A 138 2.97 19.11 -20.69
C THR A 138 4.12 18.16 -20.99
N SER A 139 4.84 18.39 -22.09
CA SER A 139 6.04 17.61 -22.42
C SER A 139 7.06 17.70 -21.28
N GLY A 140 7.55 16.55 -20.81
CA GLY A 140 8.46 16.49 -19.67
C GLY A 140 7.79 16.36 -18.31
N ASP A 141 6.45 16.42 -18.23
CA ASP A 141 5.73 16.03 -17.02
C ASP A 141 6.04 14.56 -16.68
N GLN A 142 6.19 14.27 -15.39
CA GLN A 142 6.52 12.96 -14.86
C GLN A 142 5.39 12.45 -13.98
N ILE A 143 4.96 11.22 -14.24
CA ILE A 143 4.06 10.44 -13.38
C ILE A 143 4.90 9.27 -12.89
N LEU A 144 5.11 9.18 -11.58
CA LEU A 144 5.98 8.16 -10.99
C LEU A 144 5.17 6.93 -10.59
N LYS A 145 5.84 5.79 -10.51
CA LYS A 145 5.26 4.56 -9.98
C LYS A 145 4.66 4.83 -8.59
N GLY A 146 3.41 4.42 -8.39
CA GLY A 146 2.66 4.67 -7.17
C GLY A 146 1.80 5.93 -7.22
N ASP A 147 1.91 6.79 -8.23
CA ASP A 147 0.94 7.88 -8.43
C ASP A 147 -0.45 7.32 -8.71
N ILE A 148 -1.50 7.95 -8.15
CA ILE A 148 -2.88 7.55 -8.36
C ILE A 148 -3.58 8.55 -9.27
N ILE A 149 -4.28 8.01 -10.26
CA ILE A 149 -5.14 8.75 -11.15
C ILE A 149 -6.59 8.34 -10.97
N THR A 150 -7.49 9.28 -11.21
CA THR A 150 -8.92 9.05 -11.37
C THR A 150 -9.37 9.56 -12.72
N ILE A 151 -10.46 9.00 -13.23
CA ILE A 151 -11.05 9.37 -14.52
C ILE A 151 -12.51 9.72 -14.26
N GLN A 152 -12.94 10.90 -14.68
CA GLN A 152 -14.22 11.48 -14.23
C GLN A 152 -15.47 10.68 -14.63
N SER A 153 -15.44 10.01 -15.79
CA SER A 153 -16.54 9.17 -16.30
C SER A 153 -16.58 7.77 -15.69
N VAL A 154 -15.48 7.34 -15.06
CA VAL A 154 -15.25 5.96 -14.64
C VAL A 154 -15.44 5.84 -13.13
N ALA A 155 -16.62 5.43 -12.72
CA ALA A 155 -16.98 5.14 -11.35
C ALA A 155 -16.60 3.71 -10.95
N GLY A 156 -16.26 3.53 -9.67
CA GLY A 156 -16.04 2.21 -9.12
C GLY A 156 -17.35 1.44 -8.93
N VAL A 157 -17.27 0.12 -9.05
CA VAL A 157 -18.38 -0.79 -8.81
C VAL A 157 -18.07 -1.73 -7.66
N ASN A 158 -19.12 -2.20 -7.00
CA ASN A 158 -19.00 -3.24 -5.99
C ASN A 158 -18.69 -4.59 -6.68
N PRO A 159 -17.61 -5.29 -6.26
CA PRO A 159 -17.17 -6.51 -6.93
C PRO A 159 -18.15 -7.69 -6.82
N VAL A 160 -19.09 -7.66 -5.86
CA VAL A 160 -20.06 -8.75 -5.66
C VAL A 160 -21.39 -8.46 -6.36
N SER A 161 -21.87 -7.21 -6.30
CA SER A 161 -23.19 -6.85 -6.82
C SER A 161 -23.17 -6.19 -8.20
N GLY A 162 -22.00 -5.73 -8.68
CA GLY A 162 -21.86 -4.94 -9.90
C GLY A 162 -22.51 -3.54 -9.82
N GLY A 163 -23.06 -3.16 -8.66
CA GLY A 163 -23.66 -1.86 -8.44
C GLY A 163 -22.60 -0.77 -8.38
N VAL A 164 -22.86 0.37 -9.02
CA VAL A 164 -22.02 1.57 -8.91
C VAL A 164 -21.97 2.02 -7.44
N TRP A 165 -20.79 2.43 -6.97
CA TRP A 165 -20.63 2.98 -5.63
C TRP A 165 -21.50 4.21 -5.40
N GLU A 166 -21.89 4.41 -4.14
CA GLU A 166 -22.73 5.55 -3.76
C GLU A 166 -22.07 6.87 -4.17
N GLY A 167 -22.83 7.79 -4.75
CA GLY A 167 -22.32 9.08 -5.22
C GLY A 167 -21.54 9.03 -6.54
N SER A 168 -21.46 7.87 -7.21
CA SER A 168 -20.68 7.70 -8.46
C SER A 168 -19.21 8.10 -8.28
N GLU A 169 -18.62 7.72 -7.14
CA GLU A 169 -17.22 8.01 -6.84
C GLU A 169 -16.29 7.39 -7.91
N PRO A 170 -15.32 8.17 -8.44
CA PRO A 170 -14.43 7.68 -9.47
C PRO A 170 -13.55 6.54 -8.97
N ARG A 171 -13.30 5.56 -9.82
CA ARG A 171 -12.33 4.48 -9.56
C ARG A 171 -10.92 5.08 -9.57
N GLN A 172 -10.09 4.61 -8.65
CA GLN A 172 -8.69 5.00 -8.55
C GLN A 172 -7.82 3.93 -9.22
N PHE A 173 -6.82 4.39 -9.96
CA PHE A 173 -5.82 3.54 -10.61
C PHE A 173 -4.43 3.97 -10.17
N VAL A 174 -3.57 3.01 -9.88
CA VAL A 174 -2.16 3.25 -9.55
C VAL A 174 -1.27 3.06 -10.76
N ALA A 175 -0.31 3.96 -10.94
CA ALA A 175 0.75 3.83 -11.93
C ALA A 175 1.73 2.71 -11.54
N THR A 176 1.89 1.70 -12.39
CA THR A 176 2.77 0.56 -12.12
C THR A 176 4.21 0.76 -12.62
N ALA A 177 4.44 1.78 -13.44
CA ALA A 177 5.75 2.17 -13.95
C ALA A 177 5.86 3.71 -14.08
N ASP A 178 7.09 4.22 -14.05
CA ASP A 178 7.36 5.63 -14.28
C ASP A 178 7.06 6.01 -15.74
N LEU A 179 6.38 7.13 -15.94
CA LEU A 179 6.07 7.71 -17.23
C LEU A 179 6.59 9.14 -17.28
N THR A 180 7.41 9.43 -18.29
CA THR A 180 7.71 10.81 -18.70
C THR A 180 6.93 11.12 -19.96
N ILE A 181 6.14 12.19 -19.93
CA ILE A 181 5.28 12.61 -21.05
C ILE A 181 6.16 13.06 -22.22
N GLY A 182 5.86 12.51 -23.40
CA GLY A 182 6.60 12.74 -24.62
C GLY A 182 6.30 14.09 -25.28
N ALA A 183 6.99 14.35 -26.38
CA ALA A 183 6.73 15.53 -27.22
C ALA A 183 5.28 15.52 -27.72
N GLY A 184 4.59 16.66 -27.60
CA GLY A 184 3.17 16.77 -27.96
C GLY A 184 2.21 16.48 -26.82
N GLY A 185 2.70 16.24 -25.60
CA GLY A 185 1.85 16.16 -24.41
C GLY A 185 1.11 14.83 -24.25
N THR A 186 1.61 13.77 -24.91
CA THR A 186 1.02 12.43 -24.90
C THR A 186 1.95 11.41 -24.25
N GLY A 187 1.35 10.35 -23.70
CA GLY A 187 2.09 9.24 -23.08
C GLY A 187 1.20 8.04 -22.84
N THR A 188 1.78 6.87 -22.60
CA THR A 188 1.03 5.64 -22.27
C THR A 188 1.40 5.23 -20.85
N LEU A 189 0.42 5.30 -19.95
CA LEU A 189 0.60 4.96 -18.54
C LEU A 189 0.21 3.51 -18.30
N SER A 190 1.07 2.74 -17.64
CA SER A 190 0.72 1.39 -17.17
C SER A 190 -0.01 1.50 -15.83
N ILE A 191 -1.15 0.82 -15.70
CA ILE A 191 -2.07 0.99 -14.57
C ILE A 191 -2.47 -0.33 -13.91
N SER A 192 -2.90 -0.24 -12.65
CA SER A 192 -3.61 -1.28 -11.91
C SER A 192 -4.74 -0.62 -11.09
N PRO A 193 -5.94 -1.21 -10.97
CA PRO A 193 -6.38 -2.50 -11.51
C PRO A 193 -6.63 -2.45 -13.03
N LYS A 194 -6.86 -3.62 -13.64
CA LYS A 194 -7.29 -3.73 -15.04
C LYS A 194 -8.67 -3.13 -15.22
N ILE A 195 -8.96 -2.63 -16.42
CA ILE A 195 -10.26 -2.03 -16.74
C ILE A 195 -11.21 -3.13 -17.25
N TYR A 196 -12.28 -3.37 -16.50
CA TYR A 196 -13.40 -4.22 -16.91
C TYR A 196 -14.76 -3.55 -16.66
N SER A 197 -15.56 -3.38 -17.71
CA SER A 197 -16.91 -2.79 -17.63
C SER A 197 -18.02 -3.85 -17.57
N SER A 198 -19.27 -3.41 -17.35
CA SER A 198 -20.45 -4.28 -17.37
C SER A 198 -20.74 -4.94 -18.72
N ALA A 199 -20.11 -4.44 -19.80
CA ALA A 199 -20.23 -4.99 -21.15
C ALA A 199 -19.18 -6.07 -21.46
N ALA A 200 -18.27 -6.38 -20.53
CA ALA A 200 -17.32 -7.47 -20.69
C ALA A 200 -18.06 -8.83 -20.85
N ASN A 201 -17.49 -9.74 -21.65
CA ASN A 201 -18.07 -11.09 -21.88
C ASN A 201 -18.39 -11.81 -20.55
N GLU A 202 -19.37 -12.72 -20.58
CA GLU A 202 -19.91 -13.45 -19.41
C GLU A 202 -18.85 -14.03 -18.45
N ASP A 203 -17.68 -14.43 -18.96
CA ASP A 203 -16.55 -14.94 -18.16
C ASP A 203 -15.91 -13.88 -17.22
N PHE A 204 -16.14 -12.60 -17.48
CA PHE A 204 -15.55 -11.45 -16.76
C PHE A 204 -16.58 -10.63 -15.96
N LEU A 205 -17.89 -10.93 -16.06
CA LEU A 205 -18.93 -10.28 -15.27
C LEU A 205 -18.70 -10.34 -13.74
N PRO A 206 -18.13 -11.43 -13.16
CA PRO A 206 -17.78 -11.45 -11.73
C PRO A 206 -16.57 -10.59 -11.37
N ILE A 207 -15.87 -9.99 -12.34
CA ILE A 207 -14.60 -9.26 -12.19
C ILE A 207 -14.75 -7.82 -12.69
N GLN A 208 -15.98 -7.31 -12.79
CA GLN A 208 -16.23 -5.92 -13.17
C GLN A 208 -15.55 -4.98 -12.18
N THR A 209 -14.73 -4.06 -12.69
CA THR A 209 -13.98 -3.09 -11.87
C THR A 209 -14.52 -1.67 -12.03
N VAL A 210 -15.15 -1.37 -13.16
CA VAL A 210 -15.64 -0.04 -13.53
C VAL A 210 -17.05 -0.09 -14.10
N ASN A 211 -17.78 1.02 -14.01
CA ASN A 211 -19.11 1.17 -14.60
C ASN A 211 -19.07 1.21 -16.14
N ASP A 212 -18.12 1.96 -16.69
CA ASP A 212 -17.95 2.25 -18.12
C ASP A 212 -16.47 2.32 -18.49
N LEU A 213 -16.16 2.15 -19.78
CA LEU A 213 -14.79 2.25 -20.29
C LEU A 213 -14.37 3.72 -20.39
N PRO A 214 -13.11 4.06 -20.04
CA PRO A 214 -12.58 5.40 -20.29
C PRO A 214 -12.70 5.77 -21.77
N ALA A 215 -13.44 6.84 -22.06
CA ALA A 215 -13.63 7.38 -23.39
C ALA A 215 -12.58 8.43 -23.73
N ALA A 216 -12.34 8.63 -25.03
CA ALA A 216 -11.47 9.72 -25.47
C ALA A 216 -12.00 11.08 -24.96
N ASN A 217 -11.07 11.92 -24.48
CA ASN A 217 -11.31 13.22 -23.84
C ASN A 217 -11.86 13.18 -22.40
N ASP A 218 -11.99 12.01 -21.79
CA ASP A 218 -12.33 11.96 -20.36
C ASP A 218 -11.21 12.58 -19.53
N VAL A 219 -11.61 13.41 -18.56
CA VAL A 219 -10.67 14.14 -17.70
C VAL A 219 -9.98 13.15 -16.77
N VAL A 220 -8.65 13.15 -16.82
CA VAL A 220 -7.78 12.41 -15.92
C VAL A 220 -7.24 13.37 -14.87
N THR A 221 -7.40 13.02 -13.60
CA THR A 221 -6.90 13.82 -12.47
C THR A 221 -5.94 12.99 -11.65
N ILE A 222 -4.80 13.57 -11.28
CA ILE A 222 -3.85 12.92 -10.37
C ILE A 222 -4.21 13.30 -8.92
N VAL A 223 -4.46 12.28 -8.10
CA VAL A 223 -5.00 12.44 -6.73
C VAL A 223 -3.90 12.30 -5.67
N THR A 224 -2.68 11.89 -6.04
CA THR A 224 -1.58 11.69 -5.08
C THR A 224 -1.05 12.95 -4.42
N GLY A 225 -1.45 14.13 -4.90
CA GLY A 225 -1.05 15.43 -4.37
C GLY A 225 -0.35 16.28 -5.41
N ASP A 226 0.05 17.47 -4.95
CA ASP A 226 0.66 18.48 -5.79
C ASP A 226 2.03 18.02 -6.33
N SER A 227 2.38 18.52 -7.50
CA SER A 227 3.65 18.31 -8.20
C SER A 227 4.88 18.39 -7.27
N GLY A 228 5.68 17.32 -7.25
CA GLY A 228 6.95 17.25 -6.50
C GLY A 228 6.82 17.21 -4.97
N THR A 229 5.61 17.12 -4.42
CA THR A 229 5.41 17.03 -2.97
C THR A 229 5.66 15.61 -2.45
N SER A 230 5.95 15.48 -1.15
CA SER A 230 6.23 14.19 -0.51
C SER A 230 5.40 14.01 0.74
N HIS A 231 4.68 12.89 0.85
CA HIS A 231 3.72 12.63 1.93
C HIS A 231 3.81 11.21 2.47
N SER A 232 3.67 11.04 3.79
CA SER A 232 3.65 9.73 4.44
C SER A 232 2.39 8.94 4.07
N GLN A 233 2.56 7.69 3.64
CA GLN A 233 1.50 6.79 3.24
C GLN A 233 1.17 5.82 4.37
N ASN A 234 0.16 6.15 5.17
CA ASN A 234 -0.36 5.21 6.17
C ASN A 234 -1.12 4.08 5.47
N LEU A 235 -1.15 2.88 6.05
CA LEU A 235 -1.75 1.71 5.44
C LEU A 235 -2.94 1.19 6.25
N PHE A 236 -4.00 0.82 5.55
CA PHE A 236 -5.22 0.24 6.13
C PHE A 236 -5.56 -1.00 5.32
N PHE A 237 -5.45 -2.19 5.89
CA PHE A 237 -5.56 -3.42 5.11
C PHE A 237 -6.20 -4.57 5.89
N HIS A 238 -6.68 -5.57 5.16
CA HIS A 238 -7.05 -6.87 5.71
C HIS A 238 -5.84 -7.83 5.66
N GLN A 239 -5.77 -8.81 6.56
CA GLN A 239 -4.65 -9.77 6.66
C GLN A 239 -4.30 -10.47 5.33
N ASN A 240 -5.26 -10.63 4.42
CA ASN A 240 -5.07 -11.29 3.13
C ASN A 240 -4.51 -10.37 2.01
N ALA A 241 -4.29 -9.08 2.28
CA ALA A 241 -3.80 -8.14 1.27
C ALA A 241 -2.34 -8.38 0.89
N PHE A 242 -1.53 -8.78 1.87
CA PHE A 242 -0.08 -9.00 1.71
C PHE A 242 0.27 -10.43 2.13
N ALA A 243 1.22 -11.03 1.41
CA ALA A 243 1.82 -12.28 1.80
C ALA A 243 3.32 -12.10 1.97
N MET A 244 3.83 -12.60 3.10
CA MET A 244 5.26 -12.77 3.32
C MET A 244 5.59 -14.25 3.25
N THR A 245 6.56 -14.62 2.43
CA THR A 245 7.07 -15.98 2.38
C THR A 245 8.52 -15.99 2.85
N MET A 246 8.84 -16.86 3.81
CA MET A 246 10.22 -17.11 4.22
C MET A 246 10.62 -18.54 3.89
N VAL A 247 11.83 -18.72 3.37
CA VAL A 247 12.36 -20.04 3.01
C VAL A 247 13.53 -20.38 3.93
N PRO A 248 13.46 -21.49 4.69
CA PRO A 248 14.58 -21.94 5.50
C PRO A 248 15.77 -22.35 4.64
N PHE A 249 16.98 -21.93 5.01
CA PHE A 249 18.19 -22.38 4.31
C PHE A 249 18.48 -23.85 4.58
N ALA A 250 18.79 -24.60 3.52
CA ALA A 250 19.29 -25.96 3.67
C ALA A 250 20.63 -25.96 4.39
N ARG A 251 20.78 -26.86 5.38
CA ARG A 251 22.04 -27.03 6.11
C ARG A 251 23.15 -27.45 5.11
N PRO A 252 24.27 -26.72 5.04
CA PRO A 252 25.38 -27.10 4.16
C PRO A 252 26.03 -28.40 4.65
N MET A 253 26.46 -29.26 3.72
CA MET A 253 27.04 -30.58 4.05
C MET A 253 28.31 -30.51 4.93
N SER A 254 28.99 -29.36 4.98
CA SER A 254 30.17 -29.11 5.83
C SER A 254 29.83 -28.71 7.28
N ALA A 255 28.55 -28.46 7.59
CA ALA A 255 28.11 -28.05 8.92
C ALA A 255 28.27 -29.23 9.91
N GLY A 256 29.23 -29.11 10.83
CA GLY A 256 29.56 -30.15 11.83
C GLY A 256 31.04 -30.52 11.92
N GLN A 257 31.88 -30.21 10.92
CA GLN A 257 33.33 -30.46 10.97
C GLN A 257 34.18 -29.21 11.28
N SER A 258 33.72 -28.02 10.87
CA SER A 258 34.40 -26.74 11.18
C SER A 258 33.45 -25.56 11.38
N VAL A 259 32.16 -25.72 11.07
CA VAL A 259 31.14 -24.67 11.14
C VAL A 259 30.01 -25.11 12.08
N MET A 260 29.73 -24.29 13.11
CA MET A 260 28.53 -24.44 13.94
C MET A 260 27.34 -23.84 13.19
N TRP A 261 26.23 -24.57 13.16
CA TRP A 261 25.00 -24.17 12.48
C TRP A 261 23.83 -24.25 13.46
N GLY A 262 23.06 -23.18 13.54
CA GLY A 262 21.84 -23.11 14.33
C GLY A 262 20.75 -22.45 13.50
N GLN A 263 19.59 -23.10 13.43
CA GLN A 263 18.40 -22.54 12.82
C GLN A 263 17.36 -22.31 13.90
N ALA A 264 16.80 -21.12 13.93
CA ALA A 264 15.60 -20.82 14.69
C ALA A 264 14.45 -20.66 13.69
N THR A 265 13.46 -21.54 13.80
CA THR A 265 12.18 -21.43 13.10
C THR A 265 11.11 -21.19 14.13
N ASP A 266 10.37 -20.10 13.98
CA ASP A 266 9.11 -19.90 14.66
C ASP A 266 8.02 -20.50 13.76
N GLU A 267 7.47 -21.66 14.15
CA GLU A 267 6.46 -22.36 13.36
C GLU A 267 5.11 -21.63 13.33
N ASP A 268 4.82 -20.81 14.35
CA ASP A 268 3.56 -20.07 14.45
C ASP A 268 3.59 -18.78 13.61
N LEU A 269 4.76 -18.13 13.53
CA LEU A 269 4.96 -16.91 12.72
C LEU A 269 5.54 -17.19 11.33
N GLY A 270 5.95 -18.43 11.05
CA GLY A 270 6.59 -18.81 9.78
C GLY A 270 7.94 -18.14 9.54
N LEU A 271 8.57 -17.59 10.58
CA LEU A 271 9.83 -16.87 10.48
C LEU A 271 11.01 -17.84 10.60
N SER A 272 11.98 -17.74 9.71
CA SER A 272 13.20 -18.55 9.78
C SER A 272 14.45 -17.69 9.74
N ILE A 273 15.31 -17.90 10.73
CA ILE A 273 16.63 -17.26 10.81
C ILE A 273 17.68 -18.35 10.91
N THR A 274 18.71 -18.26 10.07
CA THR A 274 19.85 -19.18 10.11
C THR A 274 21.07 -18.44 10.65
N VAL A 275 21.74 -19.04 11.63
CA VAL A 275 23.00 -18.56 12.19
C VAL A 275 24.08 -19.60 11.90
N SER A 276 25.22 -19.15 11.40
CA SER A 276 26.39 -20.00 11.29
C SER A 276 27.64 -19.30 11.81
N THR A 277 28.48 -20.06 12.52
CA THR A 277 29.77 -19.58 13.00
C THR A 277 30.88 -20.49 12.48
N ASP A 278 31.94 -19.87 11.98
CA ASP A 278 33.11 -20.53 11.42
C ASP A 278 34.38 -20.01 12.11
N TRP A 279 35.37 -20.88 12.25
CA TRP A 279 36.66 -20.55 12.84
C TRP A 279 37.75 -20.53 11.77
N ASP A 280 38.29 -19.35 11.47
CA ASP A 280 39.44 -19.22 10.60
C ASP A 280 40.74 -19.41 11.39
N SER A 281 41.34 -20.59 11.24
CA SER A 281 42.61 -20.94 11.89
C SER A 281 43.82 -20.14 11.37
N SER A 282 43.74 -19.56 10.18
CA SER A 282 44.84 -18.81 9.56
C SER A 282 44.91 -17.37 10.04
N ALA A 283 43.74 -16.73 10.20
CA ALA A 283 43.61 -15.38 10.74
C ALA A 283 43.37 -15.33 12.26
N PHE A 284 43.09 -16.49 12.89
CA PHE A 284 42.73 -16.63 14.31
C PHE A 284 41.48 -15.81 14.67
N GLN A 285 40.42 -15.94 13.86
CA GLN A 285 39.18 -15.18 13.98
C GLN A 285 37.95 -16.10 13.97
N GLU A 286 36.93 -15.73 14.76
CA GLU A 286 35.63 -16.37 14.74
C GLU A 286 34.63 -15.52 13.96
N ASN A 287 34.14 -16.05 12.84
CA ASN A 287 33.24 -15.37 11.94
C ASN A 287 31.82 -15.87 12.17
N THR A 288 30.91 -14.98 12.60
CA THR A 288 29.49 -15.28 12.76
C THR A 288 28.68 -14.58 11.68
N ARG A 289 27.82 -15.32 10.97
CA ARG A 289 26.88 -14.78 9.98
C ARG A 289 25.43 -15.17 10.31
N ILE A 290 24.50 -14.28 9.99
CA ILE A 290 23.08 -14.45 10.18
C ILE A 290 22.40 -14.20 8.84
N ASP A 291 21.70 -15.20 8.32
CA ASP A 291 21.09 -15.18 7.00
C ASP A 291 19.57 -15.36 7.13
N ILE A 292 18.82 -14.58 6.33
CA ILE A 292 17.37 -14.69 6.14
C ILE A 292 17.06 -14.68 4.64
N LEU A 293 16.05 -15.44 4.22
CA LEU A 293 15.55 -15.46 2.86
C LEU A 293 14.03 -15.25 2.90
N TYR A 294 13.58 -14.11 2.40
CA TYR A 294 12.18 -13.71 2.40
C TYR A 294 11.79 -13.03 1.09
N GLY A 295 10.47 -13.00 0.84
CA GLY A 295 9.85 -12.21 -0.21
C GLY A 295 8.51 -11.66 0.27
N TRP A 296 8.21 -10.43 -0.14
CA TRP A 296 6.91 -9.79 0.03
C TRP A 296 6.21 -9.74 -1.32
N ASP A 297 4.90 -9.95 -1.30
CA ASP A 297 4.05 -9.75 -2.45
C ASP A 297 2.68 -9.19 -2.03
N THR A 298 2.11 -8.36 -2.89
CA THR A 298 0.76 -7.82 -2.72
C THR A 298 -0.22 -8.74 -3.45
N THR A 299 -0.74 -9.75 -2.73
CA THR A 299 -1.63 -10.78 -3.31
C THR A 299 -2.97 -10.22 -3.74
N GLN A 300 -3.52 -9.27 -2.99
CA GLN A 300 -4.82 -8.65 -3.26
C GLN A 300 -4.75 -7.14 -2.99
N PRO A 301 -4.34 -6.32 -3.98
CA PRO A 301 -4.22 -4.88 -3.81
C PRO A 301 -5.56 -4.19 -3.49
N GLU A 302 -6.68 -4.80 -3.86
CA GLU A 302 -8.03 -4.34 -3.51
C GLU A 302 -8.29 -4.33 -1.99
N TYR A 303 -7.60 -5.19 -1.23
CA TYR A 303 -7.83 -5.38 0.21
C TYR A 303 -7.04 -4.41 1.10
N ALA A 304 -6.38 -3.43 0.48
CA ALA A 304 -5.66 -2.40 1.16
C ALA A 304 -6.07 -1.01 0.66
N VAL A 305 -5.95 -0.03 1.54
CA VAL A 305 -6.16 1.39 1.30
C VAL A 305 -4.97 2.11 1.88
N ARG A 306 -4.38 3.01 1.10
CA ARG A 306 -3.40 3.96 1.60
C ARG A 306 -4.09 5.26 2.01
N GLY A 307 -3.72 5.79 3.17
CA GLY A 307 -4.26 7.03 3.66
C GLY A 307 -3.15 8.04 3.88
N THR A 308 -3.28 9.20 3.27
CA THR A 308 -2.34 10.31 3.49
C THR A 308 -2.98 11.43 4.29
N GLY A 309 -2.11 12.13 4.99
CA GLY A 309 -2.28 13.49 5.44
C GLY A 309 -0.95 14.06 5.90
#